data_AF-A0A4S5CZE0-F1
#
_entry.id   AF-A0A4S5CZE0-F1
#
_cell.length_a   1.000
_cell.length_b   1.000
_cell.length_c   1.000
_cell.angle_alpha   90.00
_cell.angle_beta   90.00
_cell.angle_gamma   90.00
#
_symmetry.space_group_name_H-M   'P 1'
#
loop_
_entity.id
_entity.type
_entity.pdbx_description
1 polymer ?
#
loop_
_entity_poly.entity_id
_entity_poly.type
_entity_poly.pdbx_seq_one_letter_code
_entity_poly.pdbx_strand_id
1 'polypeptide(L)' 'MNWYYEVERELAHIEGSIRLLEQTRGYFHKKTSISDPAYWRARLHAVRATAEQDKTLLRRADEILARLDRF' A
#
# COMPACT_ATOMS: atom_id res chain seq x y z
N MET A 1 5.15 -6.18 -21.18
CA MET A 1 4.73 -5.68 -19.86
C MET A 1 5.98 -5.53 -19.02
N ASN A 2 6.22 -4.38 -18.37
CA ASN A 2 7.41 -4.15 -17.54
C ASN A 2 7.01 -4.31 -16.07
N TRP A 3 7.38 -5.43 -15.44
CA TRP A 3 7.01 -5.77 -14.07
C TRP A 3 7.41 -4.66 -13.08
N TYR A 4 8.55 -4.01 -13.32
CA TYR A 4 9.04 -2.93 -12.47
C TYR A 4 8.07 -1.74 -12.48
N TYR A 5 7.63 -1.32 -13.67
CA TYR A 5 6.69 -0.22 -13.82
C TYR A 5 5.32 -0.53 -13.19
N GLU A 6 4.88 -1.79 -13.27
CA GLU A 6 3.63 -2.21 -12.65
C GLU A 6 3.70 -2.17 -11.12
N VAL A 7 4.80 -2.68 -10.56
CA VAL A 7 5.07 -2.61 -9.11
C VAL A 7 5.19 -1.16 -8.65
N GLU A 8 5.91 -0.31 -9.37
CA GLU A 8 6.06 1.11 -9.03
C GLU A 8 4.72 1.85 -9.04
N ARG A 9 3.90 1.64 -10.08
CA ARG A 9 2.57 2.23 -10.20
C ARG A 9 1.66 1.77 -9.07
N GLU A 10 1.69 0.49 -8.73
CA GLU A 10 0.87 -0.08 -7.67
C GLU A 10 1.29 0.46 -6.29
N LEU A 11 2.60 0.57 -6.01
CA LEU A 11 3.09 1.21 -4.78
C LEU A 11 2.65 2.67 -4.68
N ALA A 12 2.69 3.42 -5.78
CA ALA A 12 2.21 4.80 -5.81
C ALA A 12 0.71 4.91 -5.54
N HIS A 13 -0.08 3.99 -6.09
CA HIS A 13 -1.52 3.94 -5.85
C HIS A 13 -1.86 3.61 -4.40
N ILE A 14 -1.21 2.59 -3.82
CA ILE A 14 -1.40 2.20 -2.42
C ILE A 14 -1.01 3.35 -1.49
N GLU A 15 0.15 3.96 -1.70
CA GLU A 15 0.64 5.07 -0.88
C GLU A 15 -0.33 6.27 -0.91
N GLY A 16 -0.80 6.65 -2.10
CA GLY A 16 -1.78 7.73 -2.27
C GLY A 16 -3.11 7.42 -1.57
N SER A 17 -3.56 6.17 -1.65
CA SER A 17 -4.81 5.73 -1.02
C SER A 17 -4.71 5.75 0.51
N ILE A 18 -3.61 5.26 1.08
CA ILE A 18 -3.36 5.32 2.53
C ILE A 18 -3.32 6.78 2.99
N ARG A 19 -2.60 7.67 2.31
CA ARG A 19 -2.59 9.12 2.64
C ARG A 19 -3.99 9.73 2.64
N LEU A 20 -4.80 9.40 1.64
CA LEU A 20 -6.18 9.88 1.58
C LEU A 20 -7.00 9.36 2.77
N LEU A 21 -6.87 8.08 3.10
CA LEU A 21 -7.57 7.47 4.23
C LEU A 21 -7.15 8.06 5.59
N GLU A 22 -5.88 8.42 5.77
CA GLU A 22 -5.41 9.14 6.96
C GLU A 22 -6.13 10.48 7.11
N GLN A 23 -6.27 11.22 6.02
CA GLN A 23 -6.91 12.56 6.01
C GLN A 23 -8.43 12.49 6.19
N THR A 24 -9.06 11.42 5.75
CA THR A 24 -10.53 11.29 5.64
C THR A 24 -11.12 10.31 6.66
N ARG A 25 -10.32 9.90 7.65
CA ARG A 25 -10.61 8.85 8.62
C ARG A 25 -11.92 9.05 9.41
N GLY A 26 -12.33 10.31 9.61
CA GLY A 26 -13.61 10.64 10.27
C GLY A 26 -14.85 10.54 9.37
N TYR A 27 -14.67 10.48 8.05
CA TYR A 27 -15.75 10.45 7.05
C TYR A 27 -16.08 9.04 6.57
N PHE A 28 -15.10 8.14 6.56
CA PHE A 28 -15.31 6.76 6.16
C PHE A 28 -15.97 5.96 7.29
N HIS A 29 -17.29 5.78 7.20
CA HIS A 29 -17.99 4.77 7.99
C HIS A 29 -17.43 3.37 7.64
N LYS A 30 -17.11 2.57 8.68
CA LYS A 30 -16.41 1.26 8.67
C LYS A 30 -17.10 0.12 7.86
N LYS A 31 -17.61 0.36 6.66
CA LYS A 31 -18.36 -0.65 5.88
C LYS A 31 -17.70 -1.09 4.58
N THR A 32 -16.56 -0.50 4.19
CA THR A 32 -15.86 -0.88 2.95
C THR A 32 -14.48 -1.46 3.23
N SER A 33 -14.08 -2.50 2.48
CA SER A 33 -12.77 -3.15 2.66
C SER A 33 -11.59 -2.19 2.50
N ILE A 34 -11.76 -1.13 1.70
CA ILE A 34 -10.78 -0.05 1.49
C ILE A 34 -10.49 0.73 2.79
N SER A 35 -11.45 0.78 3.73
CA SER A 35 -11.26 1.41 5.04
C SER A 35 -10.56 0.51 6.06
N ASP A 36 -10.38 -0.77 5.76
CA ASP A 36 -9.73 -1.75 6.64
C ASP A 36 -8.21 -1.79 6.37
N PRO A 37 -7.36 -1.50 7.36
CA PRO A 37 -5.90 -1.65 7.21
C PRO A 37 -5.47 -3.06 6.75
N ALA A 38 -6.21 -4.12 7.10
CA ALA A 38 -5.88 -5.48 6.69
C ALA A 38 -5.92 -5.67 5.16
N TYR A 39 -6.82 -4.96 4.47
CA TYR A 39 -6.90 -4.97 3.01
C TYR A 39 -5.61 -4.46 2.36
N TRP A 40 -5.11 -3.32 2.84
CA TRP A 40 -3.88 -2.71 2.31
C TRP A 40 -2.64 -3.52 2.66
N ARG A 41 -2.59 -4.10 3.86
CA ARG A 41 -1.48 -4.97 4.28
C ARG A 41 -1.36 -6.18 3.35
N ALA A 42 -2.48 -6.85 3.05
CA ALA A 42 -2.49 -7.98 2.12
C ALA A 42 -2.01 -7.58 0.71
N ARG A 43 -2.47 -6.42 0.23
CA ARG A 43 -2.10 -5.90 -1.09
C ARG A 43 -0.61 -5.54 -1.17
N LEU A 44 -0.03 -4.93 -0.13
CA LEU A 44 1.41 -4.67 -0.04
C LEU A 44 2.26 -5.94 -0.01
N HIS A 45 1.82 -6.99 0.68
CA HIS A 45 2.52 -8.28 0.67
C HIS A 45 2.55 -8.92 -0.72
N ALA A 46 1.46 -8.82 -1.48
CA ALA A 46 1.42 -9.29 -2.86
C ALA A 46 2.40 -8.51 -3.76
N VAL A 47 2.48 -7.19 -3.58
CA VAL A 47 3.44 -6.34 -4.32
C VAL A 47 4.90 -6.64 -3.95
N ARG A 48 5.19 -6.93 -2.67
CA ARG A 48 6.54 -7.36 -2.26
C ARG A 48 6.94 -8.69 -2.90
N ALA A 49 6.00 -9.60 -3.10
CA ALA A 49 6.27 -10.89 -3.74
C ALA A 49 6.64 -10.74 -5.23
N THR A 50 6.12 -9.71 -5.92
CA THR A 50 6.43 -9.42 -7.33
C THR A 50 7.63 -8.50 -7.53
N ALA A 51 8.20 -7.90 -6.48
CA ALA A 51 9.29 -6.93 -6.60
C ALA A 51 10.68 -7.53 -6.95
N GLU A 52 10.78 -8.82 -7.32
CA GLU A 52 12.01 -9.52 -7.76
C GLU A 52 13.31 -9.17 -7.00
N GLN A 53 13.23 -8.99 -5.67
CA GLN A 53 14.37 -8.60 -4.82
C GLN A 53 14.94 -7.18 -5.08
N ASP A 54 14.25 -6.34 -5.84
CA ASP A 54 14.60 -4.94 -5.98
C ASP A 54 14.54 -4.23 -4.62
N LYS A 55 15.73 -3.84 -4.13
CA LYS A 55 15.87 -3.24 -2.79
C LYS A 55 15.13 -1.91 -2.66
N THR A 56 14.97 -1.16 -3.75
CA THR A 56 14.29 0.14 -3.74
C THR A 56 12.79 -0.05 -3.60
N LEU A 57 12.20 -0.94 -4.38
CA LEU A 57 10.78 -1.27 -4.33
C LEU A 57 10.41 -1.94 -3.01
N LEU A 58 11.24 -2.87 -2.52
CA LEU A 58 11.04 -3.52 -1.23
C LEU A 58 11.12 -2.53 -0.06
N ARG A 59 12.13 -1.65 -0.04
CA ARG A 59 12.24 -0.60 0.99
C ARG A 59 11.02 0.32 0.98
N ARG A 60 10.57 0.74 -0.21
CA ARG A 60 9.36 1.58 -0.33
C ARG A 60 8.13 0.86 0.19
N ALA A 61 7.96 -0.42 -0.12
CA ALA A 61 6.86 -1.22 0.42
C ALA A 61 6.91 -1.32 1.96
N ASP A 62 8.10 -1.47 2.54
CA ASP A 62 8.31 -1.50 3.99
C ASP A 62 7.99 -0.18 4.67
N GLU A 63 8.34 0.95 4.05
CA GLU A 63 7.99 2.28 4.54
C GLU A 63 6.47 2.50 4.54
N ILE A 64 5.78 2.02 3.51
CA ILE A 64 4.32 2.08 3.44
C ILE A 64 3.69 1.17 4.51
N LEU A 65 4.22 -0.05 4.71
CA LEU A 65 3.76 -0.95 5.78
C LEU A 65 3.94 -0.32 7.17
N ALA A 66 5.11 0.25 7.46
CA ALA A 66 5.36 0.93 8.73
C ALA A 66 4.48 2.18 8.94
N ARG A 67 4.03 2.82 7.86
CA ARG A 67 3.01 3.88 7.93
C ARG A 67 1.64 3.31 8.27
N LEU A 68 1.26 2.20 7.63
CA LEU A 68 -0.01 1.52 7.87
C LEU A 68 -0.12 0.93 9.28
N ASP A 69 0.99 0.47 9.87
CA ASP A 69 0.99 -0.05 11.25
C ASP A 69 0.80 1.04 12.32
N ARG A 70 0.96 2.32 11.95
CA ARG A 70 0.65 3.47 12.81
C ARG A 70 -0.83 3.88 12.75
N PHE A 71 -1.61 3.21 11.90
CA PHE A 71 -3.00 3.52 11.63
C PHE A 71 -3.96 2.90 12.65
#